data_AF-A0A933E272-F1
#
_entry.id   AF-A0A933E272-F1
#
_cell.length_a   1.000
_cell.length_b   1.000
_cell.length_c   1.000
_cell.angle_alpha   90.00
_cell.angle_beta   90.00
_cell.angle_gamma   90.00
#
_symmetry.space_group_name_H-M   'P 1'
#
loop_
_entity.id
_entity.type
_entity.pdbx_description
1 polymer ?
#
loop_
_entity_poly.entity_id
_entity_poly.type
_entity_poly.pdbx_seq_one_letter_code
_entity_poly.pdbx_strand_id
1 'polypeptide(L)'
;MIPEVQKIRWPKKLPSLLFAGIAIGVVSFVIGLATDSQRAWANFLLEYFFWITVAIGGVFFVALQHITGSSWSAPLRRIPEAFVAYLPAAALLFIVLCFGLHSIYEWTHEQVVAQDAILKLKVGYLNIPFFAFRNVGLLAIAGIAGFLMTRNSLRQDVSGDIALTQKNTTISAVFLLLFAWSFSFASFDLIMSLAPHWFST
;
A
#
# COMPACT_ATOMS: atom_id res chain seq x y z
N MET A 1 11.63 -6.16 -37.91
CA MET A 1 12.51 -6.72 -36.88
C MET A 1 12.52 -5.72 -35.73
N ILE A 2 11.89 -6.03 -34.59
CA ILE A 2 11.87 -5.11 -33.45
C ILE A 2 13.30 -5.06 -32.91
N PRO A 3 13.93 -3.88 -32.78
CA PRO A 3 15.29 -3.77 -32.26
C PRO A 3 15.37 -4.38 -30.86
N GLU A 4 16.43 -5.13 -30.60
CA GLU A 4 16.67 -5.76 -29.30
C GLU A 4 16.74 -4.66 -28.23
N VAL A 5 15.79 -4.66 -27.29
CA VAL A 5 15.71 -3.64 -26.25
C VAL A 5 16.95 -3.75 -25.38
N GLN A 6 17.79 -2.70 -25.41
CA GLN A 6 19.01 -2.66 -24.63
C GLN A 6 18.66 -2.74 -23.13
N LYS A 7 19.01 -3.85 -22.48
CA LYS A 7 18.76 -4.01 -21.04
C LYS A 7 19.55 -2.95 -20.28
N ILE A 8 18.84 -2.12 -19.50
CA ILE A 8 19.45 -1.09 -18.65
C ILE A 8 20.45 -1.78 -17.72
N ARG A 9 21.73 -1.39 -17.81
CA ARG A 9 22.80 -1.85 -16.91
C ARG A 9 22.90 -0.88 -15.75
N TRP A 10 22.39 -1.28 -14.59
CA TRP A 10 22.47 -0.47 -13.39
C TRP A 10 23.92 -0.34 -12.87
N PRO A 11 24.30 0.79 -12.26
CA PRO A 11 25.58 0.94 -11.61
C PRO A 11 25.77 -0.12 -10.52
N LYS A 12 26.93 -0.78 -10.46
CA LYS A 12 27.23 -1.81 -9.44
C LYS A 12 27.10 -1.30 -8.00
N LYS A 13 27.25 0.02 -7.78
CA LYS A 13 27.15 0.68 -6.47
C LYS A 13 25.70 1.00 -6.05
N LEU A 14 24.73 0.92 -6.97
CA LEU A 14 23.35 1.30 -6.69
C LEU A 14 22.72 0.51 -5.53
N PRO A 15 22.82 -0.84 -5.46
CA PRO A 15 22.27 -1.58 -4.33
C PRO A 15 22.86 -1.16 -2.99
N SER A 16 24.17 -0.93 -2.93
CA SER A 16 24.84 -0.48 -1.71
C SER A 16 24.34 0.88 -1.23
N LEU A 17 24.09 1.82 -2.16
CA LEU A 17 23.52 3.13 -1.82
C LEU A 17 22.08 3.01 -1.30
N LEU A 18 21.26 2.13 -1.88
CA LEU A 18 19.89 1.88 -1.42
C LEU A 18 19.88 1.25 -0.02
N PHE A 19 20.74 0.26 0.24
CA PHE A 19 20.88 -0.33 1.58
C PHE A 19 21.39 0.68 2.61
N ALA A 20 22.32 1.56 2.22
CA ALA A 20 22.77 2.65 3.10
C ALA A 20 21.61 3.61 3.42
N GLY A 21 20.77 3.96 2.44
CA GLY A 21 19.57 4.75 2.66
C GLY A 21 18.58 4.10 3.63
N ILE A 22 18.33 2.80 3.48
CA ILE A 22 17.50 2.02 4.40
C ILE A 22 18.08 2.06 5.82
N ALA A 23 19.40 1.85 5.96
CA ALA A 23 20.06 1.88 7.26
C ALA A 23 19.94 3.27 7.94
N ILE A 24 20.13 4.35 7.17
CA ILE A 24 19.93 5.72 7.68
C ILE A 24 18.48 5.92 8.14
N GLY A 25 17.50 5.43 7.39
CA GLY A 25 16.09 5.49 7.76
C GLY A 25 15.80 4.75 9.08
N VAL A 26 16.30 3.53 9.22
CA VAL A 26 16.16 2.72 10.45
C VAL A 26 16.81 3.41 11.65
N VAL A 27 18.06 3.89 11.51
CA VAL A 27 18.77 4.60 12.58
C VAL A 27 18.04 5.87 12.98
N SER A 28 17.57 6.66 12.00
CA SER A 28 16.80 7.89 12.25
C SER A 28 15.50 7.60 13.00
N PHE A 29 14.80 6.52 12.63
CA PHE A 29 13.58 6.11 13.32
C PHE A 29 13.85 5.66 14.76
N VAL A 30 14.90 4.86 14.99
CA VAL A 30 15.29 4.41 16.35
C VAL A 30 15.70 5.60 17.23
N ILE A 31 16.45 6.56 16.70
CA ILE A 31 16.77 7.81 17.41
C ILE A 31 15.48 8.57 17.73
N GLY A 32 14.57 8.69 16.76
CA GLY A 32 13.27 9.32 16.94
C GLY A 32 12.47 8.70 18.08
N LEU A 33 12.41 7.37 18.15
CA LEU A 33 11.75 6.64 19.24
C LEU A 33 12.34 6.95 20.62
N ALA A 34 13.66 7.17 20.71
CA ALA A 34 14.34 7.51 21.95
C ALA A 34 14.14 8.97 22.38
N THR A 35 13.92 9.89 21.42
CA THR A 35 13.73 11.32 21.72
C THR A 35 12.28 11.73 21.91
N ASP A 36 11.39 11.27 21.03
CA ASP A 36 9.96 11.58 21.01
C ASP A 36 9.23 10.46 20.26
N SER A 37 8.82 9.45 21.04
CA SER A 37 8.15 8.26 20.51
C SER A 37 6.86 8.60 19.77
N GLN A 38 6.05 9.51 20.28
CA GLN A 38 4.77 9.87 19.66
C GLN A 38 5.00 10.50 18.29
N ARG A 39 5.94 11.44 18.18
CA ARG A 39 6.28 12.07 16.90
C ARG A 39 6.90 11.08 15.92
N ALA A 40 7.74 10.16 16.39
CA ALA A 40 8.33 9.13 15.55
C ALA A 40 7.26 8.21 14.92
N TRP A 41 6.29 7.74 15.71
CA TRP A 41 5.19 6.91 15.21
C TRP A 41 4.23 7.67 14.29
N ALA A 42 3.93 8.93 14.59
CA ALA A 42 3.11 9.77 13.71
C ALA A 42 3.78 9.98 12.34
N ASN A 43 5.09 10.26 12.31
CA ASN A 43 5.85 10.37 11.06
C ASN A 43 5.93 9.03 10.32
N PHE A 44 6.08 7.91 11.04
CA PHE A 44 6.09 6.58 10.44
C PHE A 44 4.75 6.30 9.74
N LEU A 45 3.62 6.58 10.38
CA LEU A 45 2.30 6.44 9.78
C LEU A 45 2.15 7.33 8.52
N LEU A 46 2.58 8.58 8.61
CA LEU A 46 2.51 9.54 7.49
C LEU A 46 3.26 9.00 6.26
N GLU A 47 4.52 8.61 6.43
CA GLU A 47 5.35 8.07 5.35
C GLU A 47 4.82 6.73 4.85
N TYR A 48 4.38 5.85 5.76
CA TYR A 48 3.75 4.59 5.40
C TYR A 48 2.53 4.82 4.50
N PHE A 49 1.64 5.73 4.89
CA PHE A 49 0.44 6.08 4.13
C PHE A 49 0.78 6.70 2.77
N PHE A 50 1.76 7.60 2.71
CA PHE A 50 2.23 8.16 1.45
C PHE A 50 2.69 7.08 0.48
N TRP A 51 3.61 6.20 0.89
CA TRP A 51 4.18 5.20 -0.02
C TRP A 51 3.18 4.10 -0.39
N ILE A 52 2.29 3.69 0.52
CA ILE A 52 1.27 2.70 0.17
C ILE A 52 0.25 3.26 -0.82
N THR A 53 -0.16 4.53 -0.68
CA THR A 53 -1.10 5.15 -1.63
C THR A 53 -0.48 5.30 -3.02
N VAL A 54 0.82 5.63 -3.13
CA VAL A 54 1.55 5.60 -4.41
C VAL A 54 1.54 4.19 -5.03
N ALA A 55 1.81 3.16 -4.23
CA ALA A 55 1.84 1.78 -4.72
C ALA A 55 0.48 1.26 -5.19
N ILE A 56 -0.55 1.44 -4.37
CA ILE A 56 -1.93 1.06 -4.72
C ILE A 56 -2.44 1.92 -5.89
N GLY A 57 -2.08 3.21 -5.95
CA GLY A 57 -2.37 4.09 -7.08
C GLY A 57 -1.81 3.58 -8.40
N GLY A 58 -0.61 2.98 -8.37
CA GLY A 58 -0.03 2.27 -9.52
C GLY A 58 -0.89 1.09 -9.99
N VAL A 59 -1.32 0.23 -9.04
CA VAL A 59 -2.21 -0.91 -9.34
C VAL A 59 -3.54 -0.42 -9.93
N PHE A 60 -4.15 0.59 -9.32
CA PHE A 60 -5.37 1.23 -9.81
C PHE A 60 -5.20 1.78 -11.22
N PHE A 61 -4.11 2.50 -11.48
CA PHE A 61 -3.85 3.06 -12.80
C PHE A 61 -3.72 1.94 -13.84
N VAL A 62 -2.93 0.89 -13.58
CA VAL A 62 -2.80 -0.26 -14.49
C VAL A 62 -4.16 -0.92 -14.75
N ALA A 63 -4.96 -1.11 -13.70
CA ALA A 63 -6.26 -1.72 -13.81
C ALA A 63 -7.21 -0.89 -14.70
N LEU A 64 -7.25 0.42 -14.47
CA LEU A 64 -8.04 1.37 -15.25
C LEU A 64 -7.67 1.36 -16.73
N GLN A 65 -6.37 1.32 -17.05
CA GLN A 65 -5.91 1.27 -18.45
C GLN A 65 -6.34 -0.03 -19.15
N HIS A 66 -6.32 -1.17 -18.45
CA HIS A 66 -6.80 -2.44 -18.99
C HIS A 66 -8.32 -2.48 -19.21
N ILE A 67 -9.10 -1.81 -18.36
CA ILE A 67 -10.56 -1.72 -18.49
C ILE A 67 -10.99 -0.79 -19.61
N THR A 68 -10.29 0.33 -19.77
CA THR A 68 -10.59 1.31 -20.83
C THR A 68 -10.04 0.91 -22.20
N GLY A 69 -9.23 -0.16 -22.29
CA GLY A 69 -8.60 -0.59 -23.55
C GLY A 69 -7.63 0.44 -24.12
N SER A 70 -7.06 1.29 -23.26
CA SER A 70 -6.24 2.43 -23.67
C SER A 70 -4.87 2.02 -24.21
N SER A 71 -4.55 2.45 -25.43
CA SER A 71 -3.31 2.12 -26.12
C SER A 71 -2.16 3.10 -25.82
N TRP A 72 -2.46 4.36 -25.51
CA TRP A 72 -1.44 5.39 -25.26
C TRP A 72 -0.62 5.11 -23.99
N SER A 73 -1.20 4.37 -23.04
CA SER A 73 -0.55 4.02 -21.77
C SER A 73 0.39 2.83 -21.89
N ALA A 74 0.40 2.12 -23.03
CA ALA A 74 1.24 0.94 -23.23
C ALA A 74 2.75 1.20 -22.99
N PRO A 75 3.35 2.30 -23.49
CA PRO A 75 4.76 2.62 -23.22
C PRO A 75 5.04 2.95 -21.75
N LEU A 76 4.03 3.48 -21.03
CA LEU A 76 4.17 3.91 -19.65
C LEU A 76 3.87 2.80 -18.64
N ARG A 77 3.18 1.72 -19.05
CA ARG A 77 2.63 0.66 -18.18
C ARG A 77 3.63 0.05 -17.20
N ARG A 78 4.90 -0.06 -17.60
CA ARG A 78 5.96 -0.66 -16.76
C ARG A 78 6.28 0.17 -15.51
N ILE A 79 6.07 1.48 -15.53
CA ILE A 79 6.30 2.36 -14.37
C ILE A 79 5.32 2.06 -13.22
N PRO A 80 3.98 2.14 -13.41
CA PRO A 80 3.04 1.84 -12.35
C PRO A 80 3.01 0.35 -11.96
N GLU A 81 3.31 -0.58 -12.89
CA GLU A 81 3.50 -2.00 -12.54
C GLU A 81 4.71 -2.21 -11.61
N ALA A 82 5.78 -1.42 -11.76
CA ALA A 82 6.95 -1.52 -10.88
C ALA A 82 6.63 -1.15 -9.43
N PHE A 83 5.63 -0.30 -9.18
CA PHE A 83 5.22 0.06 -7.83
C PHE A 83 4.63 -1.12 -7.04
N VAL A 84 4.16 -2.17 -7.72
CA VAL A 84 3.71 -3.43 -7.08
C VAL A 84 4.82 -4.07 -6.25
N ALA A 85 6.08 -3.90 -6.66
CA ALA A 85 7.24 -4.45 -5.94
C ALA A 85 7.39 -3.89 -4.52
N TYR A 86 6.78 -2.75 -4.21
CA TYR A 86 6.78 -2.17 -2.85
C TYR A 86 5.78 -2.85 -1.90
N LEU A 87 4.70 -3.45 -2.41
CA LEU A 87 3.62 -3.98 -1.57
C LEU A 87 4.06 -5.03 -0.53
N PRO A 88 5.01 -5.95 -0.82
CA PRO A 88 5.56 -6.84 0.21
C PRO A 88 6.31 -6.09 1.31
N ALA A 89 7.05 -5.03 0.96
CA ALA A 89 7.72 -4.19 1.95
C ALA A 89 6.71 -3.39 2.79
N ALA A 90 5.64 -2.90 2.16
CA ALA A 90 4.56 -2.24 2.89
C ALA A 90 3.87 -3.18 3.90
N ALA A 91 3.65 -4.45 3.56
CA ALA A 91 3.12 -5.43 4.50
C ALA A 91 4.03 -5.61 5.73
N LEU A 92 5.35 -5.65 5.53
CA LEU A 92 6.32 -5.69 6.63
C LEU A 92 6.27 -4.41 7.48
N LEU A 93 6.26 -3.24 6.83
CA LEU A 93 6.20 -1.96 7.53
C LEU A 93 4.87 -1.75 8.27
N PHE A 94 3.77 -2.34 7.79
CA PHE A 94 2.51 -2.35 8.50
C PHE A 94 2.60 -3.14 9.81
N ILE A 95 3.29 -4.29 9.81
CA ILE A 95 3.55 -5.04 11.05
C ILE A 95 4.37 -4.19 12.02
N VAL A 96 5.35 -3.43 11.53
CA VAL A 96 6.11 -2.48 12.36
C VAL A 96 5.21 -1.38 12.93
N LEU A 97 4.32 -0.81 12.12
CA LEU A 97 3.32 0.19 12.56
C LEU A 97 2.42 -0.35 13.67
N CYS A 98 2.08 -1.65 13.66
CA CYS A 98 1.24 -2.25 14.69
C CYS A 98 1.83 -2.12 16.12
N PHE A 99 3.15 -2.03 16.26
CA PHE A 99 3.78 -1.79 17.58
C PHE A 99 3.61 -0.34 18.08
N GLY A 100 3.32 0.59 17.17
CA GLY A 100 3.12 2.00 17.47
C GLY A 100 1.68 2.41 17.74
N LEU A 101 0.70 1.51 17.59
CA LEU A 101 -0.73 1.88 17.62
C LEU A 101 -1.14 2.61 18.91
N HIS A 102 -0.64 2.15 20.07
CA HIS A 102 -0.89 2.82 21.35
C HIS A 102 -0.30 4.22 21.44
N SER A 103 0.68 4.59 20.61
CA SER A 103 1.24 5.94 20.62
C SER A 103 0.45 6.94 19.77
N ILE A 104 -0.36 6.47 18.81
CA ILE A 104 -1.01 7.33 17.82
C ILE A 104 -2.54 7.26 17.84
N TYR A 105 -3.13 6.17 18.34
CA TYR A 105 -4.57 5.94 18.32
C TYR A 105 -5.14 5.88 19.74
N GLU A 106 -5.94 6.89 20.10
CA GLU A 106 -6.55 6.97 21.43
C GLU A 106 -7.54 5.82 21.71
N TRP A 107 -8.22 5.32 20.66
CA TRP A 107 -9.18 4.21 20.75
C TRP A 107 -8.54 2.88 21.17
N THR A 108 -7.21 2.82 21.25
CA THR A 108 -6.50 1.65 21.75
C THR A 108 -6.32 1.64 23.27
N HIS A 109 -6.58 2.77 23.96
CA HIS A 109 -6.46 2.88 25.41
C HIS A 109 -7.78 2.55 26.10
N GLU A 110 -7.84 1.43 26.82
CA GLU A 110 -9.07 0.94 27.46
C GLU A 110 -9.68 1.97 28.43
N GLN A 111 -8.86 2.73 29.15
CA GLN A 111 -9.31 3.76 30.09
C GLN A 111 -10.04 4.91 29.37
N VAL A 112 -9.54 5.34 28.21
CA VAL A 112 -10.14 6.39 27.39
C VAL A 112 -11.47 5.90 26.82
N VAL A 113 -11.48 4.68 26.27
CA VAL A 113 -12.69 4.05 25.73
C VAL A 113 -13.75 3.87 26.83
N ALA A 114 -13.36 3.50 28.06
CA ALA A 114 -14.29 3.31 29.18
C ALA A 114 -14.98 4.62 29.62
N GLN A 115 -14.39 5.78 29.34
CA GLN A 115 -14.93 7.09 29.72
C GLN A 115 -15.68 7.76 28.57
N ASP A 116 -15.45 7.37 27.33
CA ASP A 116 -16.02 8.00 26.13
C ASP A 116 -17.17 7.20 25.50
N ALA A 117 -18.36 7.79 25.43
CA ALA A 117 -19.54 7.14 24.87
C ALA A 117 -19.44 6.86 23.36
N ILE A 118 -18.79 7.74 22.58
CA ILE A 118 -18.61 7.58 21.13
C ILE A 118 -17.64 6.45 20.86
N LEU A 119 -16.53 6.36 21.59
CA LEU A 119 -15.56 5.27 21.43
C LEU A 119 -16.17 3.92 21.77
N LYS A 120 -16.99 3.81 22.82
CA LYS A 120 -17.73 2.57 23.16
C LYS A 120 -18.57 2.05 22.01
N LEU A 121 -19.28 2.95 21.31
CA LEU A 121 -20.09 2.58 20.15
C LEU A 121 -19.24 2.08 18.97
N LYS A 122 -17.96 2.44 18.91
CA LYS A 122 -17.05 2.09 17.83
C LYS A 122 -16.19 0.85 18.10
N VAL A 123 -16.18 0.28 19.30
CA VAL A 123 -15.31 -0.87 19.66
C VAL A 123 -15.48 -2.07 18.72
N GLY A 124 -16.69 -2.28 18.19
CA GLY A 124 -16.95 -3.32 17.19
C GLY A 124 -16.14 -3.16 15.90
N TYR A 125 -15.77 -1.92 15.53
CA TYR A 125 -14.98 -1.59 14.35
C TYR A 125 -13.52 -1.21 14.71
N LEU A 126 -13.34 -0.33 15.69
CA LEU A 126 -12.04 0.14 16.20
C LEU A 126 -11.57 -0.74 17.36
N ASN A 127 -10.95 -1.86 17.02
CA ASN A 127 -10.18 -2.71 17.93
C ASN A 127 -8.95 -3.26 17.19
N ILE A 128 -7.88 -3.54 17.91
CA ILE A 128 -6.58 -3.89 17.31
C ILE A 128 -6.66 -5.13 16.41
N PRO A 129 -7.25 -6.28 16.84
CA PRO A 129 -7.30 -7.46 15.99
C PRO A 129 -8.06 -7.23 14.68
N PHE A 130 -9.22 -6.57 14.75
CA PHE A 130 -10.04 -6.34 13.56
C PHE A 130 -9.44 -5.26 12.65
N PHE A 131 -8.85 -4.21 13.22
CA PHE A 131 -8.06 -3.21 12.48
C PHE A 131 -6.91 -3.85 11.68
N ALA A 132 -6.13 -4.71 12.34
CA ALA A 132 -5.00 -5.39 11.70
C ALA A 132 -5.48 -6.34 10.60
N PHE A 133 -6.52 -7.14 10.90
CA PHE A 133 -7.13 -8.05 9.92
C PHE A 133 -7.63 -7.33 8.67
N ARG A 134 -8.36 -6.22 8.84
CA ARG A 134 -8.85 -5.41 7.71
C ARG A 134 -7.68 -4.90 6.89
N ASN A 135 -6.74 -4.17 7.49
CA ASN A 135 -5.62 -3.58 6.74
C ASN A 135 -4.76 -4.63 6.02
N VAL A 136 -4.52 -5.80 6.62
CA VAL A 136 -3.84 -6.92 5.94
C VAL A 136 -4.68 -7.43 4.75
N GLY A 137 -5.99 -7.59 4.92
CA GLY A 137 -6.89 -7.97 3.83
C GLY A 137 -6.91 -6.95 2.68
N LEU A 138 -6.97 -5.66 3.01
CA LEU A 138 -6.96 -4.56 2.04
C LEU A 138 -5.64 -4.50 1.25
N LEU A 139 -4.50 -4.66 1.94
CA LEU A 139 -3.19 -4.79 1.30
C LEU A 139 -3.11 -6.04 0.41
N ALA A 140 -3.68 -7.17 0.85
CA ALA A 140 -3.69 -8.41 0.08
C ALA A 140 -4.49 -8.27 -1.22
N ILE A 141 -5.64 -7.57 -1.20
CA ILE A 141 -6.43 -7.30 -2.41
C ILE A 141 -5.58 -6.59 -3.47
N ALA A 142 -4.92 -5.49 -3.09
CA ALA A 142 -4.05 -4.74 -4.00
C ALA A 142 -2.79 -5.53 -4.41
N GLY A 143 -2.18 -6.23 -3.46
CA GLY A 143 -0.99 -7.06 -3.68
C GLY A 143 -1.23 -8.19 -4.68
N ILE A 144 -2.31 -8.95 -4.49
CA ILE A 144 -2.66 -10.08 -5.37
C ILE A 144 -3.04 -9.56 -6.75
N ALA A 145 -3.90 -8.54 -6.85
CA ALA A 145 -4.29 -7.98 -8.14
C ALA A 145 -3.09 -7.41 -8.90
N GLY A 146 -2.28 -6.58 -8.25
CA GLY A 146 -1.07 -6.00 -8.83
C GLY A 146 -0.07 -7.06 -9.29
N PHE A 147 0.16 -8.10 -8.47
CA PHE A 147 1.05 -9.21 -8.82
C PHE A 147 0.54 -9.98 -10.03
N LEU A 148 -0.73 -10.38 -10.04
CA LEU A 148 -1.30 -11.16 -11.14
C LEU A 148 -1.30 -10.38 -12.46
N MET A 149 -1.69 -9.10 -12.43
CA MET A 149 -1.67 -8.24 -13.62
C MET A 149 -0.27 -8.07 -14.17
N THR A 150 0.70 -7.73 -13.30
CA THR A 150 2.10 -7.53 -13.70
C THR A 150 2.71 -8.83 -14.22
N ARG A 151 2.45 -9.97 -13.56
CA ARG A 151 2.92 -11.29 -14.00
C ARG A 151 2.41 -11.65 -15.38
N ASN A 152 1.12 -11.44 -15.65
CA ASN A 152 0.53 -11.73 -16.95
C ASN A 152 1.05 -10.78 -18.03
N SER A 153 1.19 -9.49 -17.69
CA SER A 153 1.75 -8.45 -18.56
C SER A 153 3.20 -8.78 -18.98
N LEU A 154 4.04 -9.25 -18.06
CA LEU A 154 5.42 -9.68 -18.36
C LEU A 154 5.47 -10.97 -19.19
N ARG A 155 4.54 -11.92 -18.95
CA ARG A 155 4.44 -13.14 -19.77
C ARG A 155 4.02 -12.85 -21.21
N GLN A 156 3.15 -11.86 -21.39
CA GLN A 156 2.68 -11.45 -22.71
C GLN A 156 3.80 -10.87 -23.57
N ASP A 157 4.78 -10.20 -22.99
CA ASP A 157 5.97 -9.71 -23.74
C ASP A 157 6.76 -10.87 -24.38
N VAL A 158 6.72 -12.06 -23.78
CA VAL A 158 7.43 -13.25 -24.27
C VAL A 158 6.56 -14.09 -25.19
N SER A 159 5.30 -14.33 -24.82
CA SER A 159 4.42 -15.24 -25.57
C SER A 159 3.65 -14.56 -26.71
N GLY A 160 3.42 -13.25 -26.65
CA GLY A 160 2.53 -12.52 -27.55
C GLY A 160 1.03 -12.85 -27.38
N ASP A 161 0.66 -13.66 -26.37
CA ASP A 161 -0.70 -14.17 -26.21
C ASP A 161 -1.68 -13.08 -25.71
N ILE A 162 -2.65 -12.73 -26.56
CA ILE A 162 -3.69 -11.73 -26.28
C ILE A 162 -4.61 -12.18 -25.13
N ALA A 163 -4.77 -13.49 -24.89
CA ALA A 163 -5.60 -13.99 -23.81
C ALA A 163 -5.11 -13.51 -22.43
N LEU A 164 -3.82 -13.17 -22.28
CA LEU A 164 -3.26 -12.58 -21.06
C LEU A 164 -3.77 -11.16 -20.81
N THR A 165 -3.92 -10.35 -21.87
CA THR A 165 -4.56 -9.02 -21.75
C THR A 165 -6.01 -9.16 -21.33
N GLN A 166 -6.76 -10.10 -21.93
CA GLN A 166 -8.17 -10.32 -21.59
C GLN A 166 -8.34 -10.76 -20.13
N LYS A 167 -7.47 -11.67 -19.65
CA LYS A 167 -7.41 -12.05 -18.24
C LYS A 167 -7.14 -10.86 -17.34
N ASN A 168 -6.20 -9.99 -17.71
CA ASN A 168 -5.93 -8.76 -16.98
C ASN A 168 -7.14 -7.83 -16.96
N THR A 169 -7.88 -7.67 -18.06
CA THR A 169 -9.12 -6.88 -18.07
C THR A 169 -10.14 -7.42 -17.08
N THR A 170 -10.32 -8.74 -16.97
CA THR A 170 -11.20 -9.33 -15.95
C THR A 170 -10.71 -9.08 -14.52
N ILE A 171 -9.41 -9.28 -14.26
CA ILE A 171 -8.81 -9.00 -12.95
C ILE A 171 -8.99 -7.53 -12.58
N SER A 172 -8.77 -6.62 -13.53
CA SER A 172 -8.97 -5.18 -13.36
C SER A 172 -10.41 -4.83 -13.02
N ALA A 173 -11.41 -5.44 -13.69
CA ALA A 173 -12.82 -5.20 -13.40
C ALA A 173 -13.13 -5.50 -11.93
N VAL A 174 -12.71 -6.68 -11.46
CA VAL A 174 -12.91 -7.12 -10.08
C VAL A 174 -12.13 -6.22 -9.12
N PHE A 175 -10.87 -5.92 -9.42
CA PHE A 175 -10.04 -5.08 -8.57
C PHE A 175 -10.59 -3.67 -8.42
N LEU A 176 -11.09 -3.02 -9.48
CA LEU A 176 -11.61 -1.65 -9.39
C LEU A 176 -12.84 -1.57 -8.49
N LEU A 177 -13.72 -2.58 -8.54
CA LEU A 177 -14.86 -2.67 -7.62
C LEU A 177 -14.38 -2.81 -6.18
N LEU A 178 -13.43 -3.71 -5.91
CA LEU A 178 -12.88 -3.92 -4.57
C LEU A 178 -12.06 -2.71 -4.08
N PHE A 179 -11.36 -2.02 -4.97
CA PHE A 179 -10.49 -0.90 -4.67
C PHE A 179 -11.27 0.26 -4.07
N ALA A 180 -12.45 0.58 -4.59
CA ALA A 180 -13.29 1.66 -4.07
C ALA A 180 -13.58 1.46 -2.57
N TRP A 181 -14.04 0.27 -2.19
CA TRP A 181 -14.28 -0.07 -0.79
C TRP A 181 -12.96 -0.14 0.00
N SER A 182 -11.95 -0.77 -0.58
CA SER A 182 -10.68 -1.03 0.10
C SER A 182 -9.97 0.26 0.48
N PHE A 183 -9.90 1.23 -0.43
CA PHE A 183 -9.25 2.50 -0.19
C PHE A 183 -10.00 3.36 0.83
N SER A 184 -11.34 3.36 0.78
CA SER A 184 -12.16 4.06 1.78
C SER A 184 -11.95 3.48 3.17
N PHE A 185 -12.04 2.16 3.35
CA PHE A 185 -11.80 1.54 4.66
C PHE A 185 -10.37 1.73 5.16
N ALA A 186 -9.36 1.66 4.28
CA ALA A 186 -7.98 1.96 4.65
C ALA A 186 -7.82 3.42 5.12
N SER A 187 -8.51 4.37 4.47
CA SER A 187 -8.48 5.78 4.85
C SER A 187 -9.19 6.02 6.19
N PHE A 188 -10.33 5.34 6.43
CA PHE A 188 -11.03 5.38 7.69
C PHE A 188 -10.18 4.81 8.84
N ASP A 189 -9.50 3.70 8.59
CA ASP A 189 -8.66 3.03 9.56
C ASP A 189 -7.38 3.82 9.84
N LEU A 190 -6.58 4.12 8.83
CA LEU A 190 -5.23 4.66 9.01
C LEU A 190 -5.23 6.15 9.36
N ILE A 191 -6.14 6.94 8.78
CA ILE A 191 -6.12 8.40 8.90
C ILE A 191 -7.28 8.91 9.75
N MET A 192 -8.52 8.61 9.38
CA MET A 192 -9.69 9.19 10.06
C MET A 192 -9.77 8.76 11.53
N SER A 193 -9.36 7.53 11.85
CA SER A 193 -9.40 7.02 13.23
C SER A 193 -8.38 7.68 14.18
N LEU A 194 -7.46 8.51 13.68
CA LEU A 194 -6.62 9.38 14.52
C LEU A 194 -7.46 10.39 15.32
N ALA A 195 -8.60 10.81 14.78
CA ALA A 195 -9.56 11.70 15.41
C ALA A 195 -10.95 11.02 15.41
N PRO A 196 -11.18 10.05 16.31
CA PRO A 196 -12.37 9.20 16.25
C PRO A 196 -13.67 9.94 16.60
N HIS A 197 -13.65 11.19 17.02
CA HIS A 197 -14.86 12.03 17.14
C HIS A 197 -15.24 12.74 15.85
N TRP A 198 -14.37 12.72 14.84
CA TRP A 198 -14.61 13.31 13.53
C TRP A 198 -15.02 12.25 12.51
N PHE A 199 -15.86 12.65 11.55
CA PHE A 199 -16.45 11.77 10.55
C PHE A 199 -16.53 12.48 9.21
N SER A 200 -16.17 11.79 8.13
CA SER A 200 -16.34 12.24 6.76
C SER A 200 -16.45 11.04 5.84
N THR A 201 -17.34 11.13 4.85
CA THR A 201 -17.61 10.09 3.84
C THR A 201 -16.83 10.35 2.57
#